data_AF-A0A3D3ICR0-F1
#
_entry.id   AF-A0A3D3ICR0-F1
#
_cell.length_a   1.000
_cell.length_b   1.000
_cell.length_c   1.000
_cell.angle_alpha   90.00
_cell.angle_beta   90.00
_cell.angle_gamma   90.00
#
_symmetry.space_group_name_H-M   'P 1'
#
loop_
_entity.id
_entity.type
_entity.pdbx_description
1 polymer ?
#
loop_
_entity_poly.entity_id
_entity_poly.type
_entity_poly.pdbx_seq_one_letter_code
_entity_poly.pdbx_strand_id
1 'polypeptide(L)' 'MSKYEVLPEQLLHEGTISRENIFSPEPIAEKWILKTHSASYWQRLKALNLSPKEIRRTGFPLSEELINREII' A
#
# COMPACT_ATOMS: atom_id res chain seq x y z
N MET A 1 12.61 8.26 -2.67
CA MET A 1 11.71 7.74 -3.71
C MET A 1 11.60 8.68 -4.92
N SER A 2 12.66 9.44 -5.26
CA SER A 2 12.59 10.52 -6.27
C SER A 2 12.16 10.07 -7.68
N LYS A 3 12.43 8.82 -8.08
CA LYS A 3 12.02 8.32 -9.41
C LYS A 3 10.51 8.35 -9.66
N TYR A 4 9.68 8.26 -8.61
CA TYR A 4 8.22 8.27 -8.73
C TYR A 4 7.64 9.68 -8.84
N GLU A 5 8.42 10.71 -8.51
CA GLU A 5 8.06 12.12 -8.70
C GLU A 5 8.58 12.61 -10.06
N VAL A 6 9.87 12.33 -10.34
CA VAL A 6 10.57 12.86 -11.52
C VAL A 6 10.08 12.22 -12.83
N LEU A 7 9.76 10.92 -12.83
CA LEU A 7 9.34 10.25 -14.06
C LEU A 7 7.98 10.76 -14.57
N PRO A 8 6.90 10.83 -13.76
CA PRO A 8 5.64 11.42 -14.22
C PRO A 8 5.79 12.88 -14.67
N GLU A 9 6.60 13.68 -13.97
CA GLU A 9 6.88 15.08 -14.35
C GLU A 9 7.55 15.17 -15.73
N GLN A 10 8.55 14.32 -15.99
CA GLN A 10 9.22 14.27 -17.28
C GLN A 10 8.26 13.85 -18.40
N LEU A 11 7.42 12.82 -18.17
CA LEU A 11 6.45 12.33 -19.14
C LEU A 11 5.38 13.38 -19.48
N LEU A 12 4.98 14.20 -18.51
CA LEU A 12 4.10 15.36 -18.72
C LEU A 12 4.82 16.45 -19.53
N HIS A 13 6.07 16.74 -19.20
CA HIS A 13 6.85 17.79 -19.86
C HIS A 13 7.08 17.51 -21.35
N GLU A 14 7.39 16.26 -21.70
CA GLU A 14 7.58 15.85 -23.10
C GLU A 14 6.27 15.58 -23.86
N GLY A 15 5.13 15.57 -23.16
CA GLY A 15 3.81 15.35 -23.75
C GLY A 15 3.44 13.90 -24.03
N THR A 16 4.16 12.93 -23.44
CA THR A 16 3.85 11.50 -23.56
C THR A 16 2.54 11.14 -22.86
N ILE A 17 2.20 11.84 -21.78
CA ILE A 17 0.94 11.67 -21.03
C ILE A 17 0.29 13.03 -20.75
N SER A 18 -1.02 13.03 -20.49
CA SER A 18 -1.76 14.15 -19.92
C SER A 18 -1.92 14.00 -18.41
N ARG A 19 -2.41 15.05 -17.74
CA ARG A 19 -2.74 14.97 -16.31
C ARG A 19 -3.85 13.95 -16.03
N GLU A 20 -4.72 13.64 -17.00
CA GLU A 20 -5.76 12.61 -16.82
C GLU A 20 -5.18 11.19 -16.71
N ASN A 21 -3.96 10.98 -17.18
CA ASN A 21 -3.28 9.68 -17.05
C ASN A 21 -2.66 9.47 -15.66
N ILE A 22 -2.64 10.50 -14.81
CA ILE A 22 -2.10 10.41 -13.46
C ILE A 22 -3.27 10.30 -12.48
N PHE A 23 -3.43 9.11 -11.94
CA PHE A 23 -4.45 8.81 -10.94
C PHE A 23 -3.90 7.84 -9.91
N SER A 24 -4.46 7.91 -8.70
CA SER A 24 -4.13 7.00 -7.61
C SER A 24 -5.27 6.01 -7.41
N PRO A 25 -4.96 4.75 -7.08
CA PRO A 25 -5.98 3.78 -6.68
C PRO A 25 -6.67 4.22 -5.39
N GLU A 26 -7.91 3.76 -5.22
CA GLU A 26 -8.61 3.85 -3.94
C GLU A 26 -8.23 2.66 -3.04
N PRO A 27 -8.31 2.83 -1.71
CA PRO A 27 -8.10 1.73 -0.78
C PRO A 27 -8.95 0.50 -1.12
N ILE A 28 -8.32 -0.67 -1.17
CA ILE A 28 -8.98 -1.92 -1.48
C ILE A 28 -9.99 -2.30 -0.39
N ALA A 29 -11.19 -2.68 -0.80
CA ALA A 29 -12.21 -3.12 0.13
C ALA A 29 -11.80 -4.41 0.87
N GLU A 30 -12.09 -4.48 2.18
CA GLU A 30 -11.71 -5.59 3.06
C GLU A 30 -12.12 -6.97 2.53
N LYS A 31 -13.28 -7.07 1.85
CA LYS A 31 -13.75 -8.32 1.23
C LYS A 31 -12.75 -8.94 0.26
N TRP A 32 -11.91 -8.13 -0.39
CA TRP A 32 -10.89 -8.61 -1.33
C TRP A 32 -9.62 -9.06 -0.61
N ILE A 33 -9.23 -8.36 0.45
CA ILE A 33 -8.10 -8.75 1.32
C ILE A 33 -8.36 -10.13 1.92
N LEU A 34 -9.60 -10.36 2.37
CA LEU A 34 -10.04 -11.62 2.96
C LEU A 34 -10.13 -12.80 1.98
N LYS A 35 -9.94 -12.57 0.66
CA LYS A 35 -9.82 -13.69 -0.31
C LYS A 35 -8.45 -14.36 -0.23
N THR A 36 -7.43 -13.65 0.22
CA THR A 36 -6.05 -14.16 0.31
C THR A 36 -5.65 -14.41 1.76
N HIS A 37 -6.07 -13.54 2.68
CA HIS A 37 -5.68 -13.60 4.09
C HIS A 37 -6.79 -14.16 4.99
N SER A 38 -6.39 -14.81 6.08
CA SER A 38 -7.37 -15.19 7.10
C SER A 38 -7.91 -13.96 7.83
N ALA A 39 -9.20 -13.99 8.14
CA ALA A 39 -9.85 -12.89 8.86
C ALA A 39 -9.19 -12.60 10.22
N SER A 40 -8.76 -13.65 10.93
CA SER A 40 -8.10 -13.48 12.23
C SER A 40 -6.74 -12.80 12.10
N TYR A 41 -5.98 -13.08 11.04
CA TYR A 41 -4.72 -12.39 10.78
C TYR A 41 -4.97 -10.92 10.42
N TRP A 42 -5.92 -10.66 9.51
CA TRP A 42 -6.25 -9.30 9.08
C TRP A 42 -6.70 -8.42 10.24
N GLN A 43 -7.55 -8.95 11.14
CA GLN A 43 -7.99 -8.23 12.34
C GLN A 43 -6.82 -7.90 13.28
N ARG A 44 -5.90 -8.85 13.52
CA ARG A 44 -4.71 -8.58 14.34
C ARG A 44 -3.77 -7.58 13.69
N LEU A 45 -3.59 -7.64 12.37
CA LEU A 45 -2.78 -6.71 11.62
C LEU A 45 -3.34 -5.28 11.78
N LYS A 46 -4.62 -5.07 11.45
CA LYS A 46 -5.32 -3.78 11.62
C LYS A 46 -5.29 -3.25 13.05
N ALA A 47 -5.37 -4.13 14.05
CA ALA A 47 -5.34 -3.76 15.46
C ALA A 47 -3.92 -3.57 16.01
N LEU A 48 -2.88 -3.59 15.15
CA LEU A 48 -1.47 -3.48 15.53
C LEU A 48 -1.04 -4.53 16.57
N ASN A 49 -1.63 -5.73 16.50
CA ASN A 49 -1.51 -6.78 17.49
C ASN A 49 -0.83 -8.05 16.93
N LEU A 50 0.18 -7.88 16.07
CA LEU A 50 1.04 -8.98 15.66
C LEU A 50 2.12 -9.24 16.71
N SER A 51 2.47 -10.50 16.90
CA SER A 51 3.59 -10.87 17.77
C SER A 51 4.94 -10.39 17.21
N PRO A 52 5.98 -10.20 18.03
CA PRO A 52 7.31 -9.86 17.55
C PRO A 52 7.91 -10.87 16.56
N LYS A 53 7.44 -12.12 16.57
CA LYS A 53 7.84 -13.14 15.58
C LYS A 53 7.15 -12.90 14.24
N GLU A 54 5.86 -12.54 14.24
CA GLU A 54 5.12 -12.19 13.04
C GLU A 54 5.67 -10.89 12.42
N ILE A 55 5.93 -9.85 13.21
CA ILE A 55 6.53 -8.60 12.72
C ILE A 55 7.90 -8.85 12.08
N ARG A 56 8.75 -9.69 12.69
CA ARG A 56 10.03 -10.06 12.06
C ARG A 56 9.87 -10.83 10.75
N ARG A 57 8.76 -11.57 10.57
CA ARG A 57 8.46 -12.27 9.32
C ARG A 57 7.98 -11.33 8.21
N THR A 58 7.30 -10.23 8.54
CA THR A 58 6.93 -9.22 7.55
C THR A 58 8.16 -8.44 7.06
N GLY A 59 9.19 -8.32 7.92
CA GLY A 59 10.41 -7.57 7.60
C GLY A 59 10.25 -6.06 7.75
N PHE A 60 9.11 -5.59 8.24
CA PHE A 60 8.80 -4.18 8.44
C PHE A 60 8.27 -3.95 9.87
N PRO A 61 8.61 -2.82 10.50
CA PRO A 61 7.96 -2.40 11.74
C PRO A 61 6.45 -2.30 11.53
N LEU A 62 5.69 -2.85 12.47
CA LEU A 62 4.23 -2.75 12.42
C LEU A 62 3.80 -1.32 12.78
N SER A 63 3.12 -0.66 11.86
CA SER A 63 2.53 0.66 12.06
C SER A 63 1.24 0.80 11.26
N GLU A 64 0.39 1.75 11.66
CA GLU A 64 -0.81 2.09 10.90
C GLU A 64 -0.45 2.60 9.49
N GLU A 65 0.64 3.35 9.36
CA GLU A 65 1.17 3.82 8.08
C GLU A 65 1.53 2.67 7.13
N LEU A 66 2.16 1.60 7.64
CA LEU A 66 2.46 0.41 6.84
C LEU A 66 1.17 -0.21 6.28
N ILE A 67 0.15 -0.35 7.12
CA ILE A 67 -1.12 -0.97 6.73
C ILE A 67 -1.85 -0.10 5.70
N ASN A 68 -1.90 1.22 5.92
CA ASN A 68 -2.53 2.16 4.99
C ASN A 68 -1.84 2.15 3.62
N ARG A 69 -0.51 1.98 3.59
CA ARG A 69 0.23 1.84 2.35
C ARG A 69 -0.04 0.51 1.63
N GLU A 70 -0.31 -0.57 2.35
CA GLU A 70 -0.54 -1.89 1.76
C GLU A 70 -1.96 -2.07 1.18
N ILE A 71 -2.90 -1.20 1.55
CA ILE A 71 -4.27 -1.25 1.03
C ILE A 71 -4.52 -0.32 -0.16
N ILE A 72 -3.55 0.52 -0.55
CA ILE A 72 -3.67 1.47 -1.67
C ILE A 72 -2.92 0.94 -2.88
#